data_AF-A0A7V1LLS4-F1
#
_entry.id   AF-A0A7V1LLS4-F1
#
_cell.length_a   1.000
_cell.length_b   1.000
_cell.length_c   1.000
_cell.angle_alpha   90.00
_cell.angle_beta   90.00
_cell.angle_gamma   90.00
#
_symmetry.space_group_name_H-M   'P 1'
#
loop_
_entity.id
_entity.type
_entity.pdbx_description
1 polymer ?
#
loop_
_entity_poly.entity_id
_entity_poly.type
_entity_poly.pdbx_seq_one_letter_code
_entity_poly.pdbx_strand_id
1 'polypeptide(L)'
;MKTLYIILAACGLMFAQNLNSVGLGYAGNYTVMSRGLDALDYNPANLAMFRRYANEINLVNTGLALGNSVFNLNSYNRFFTREGHGGTLSVAERVDLLTLFGNDGLGFDFKVQSRLFAFAAGHWGGSVSLTGQGKGAIVPGKPLEMLLFGSTVGEDFGFSEQDVLAAEAYSAIKSGLSYAYRIKLNREKTGFSYLAIGATFNYFAGLGYARTTQSEISVQRSAENADQFVSAASFAVQKADILSGKLAGSGFGMDLGITA
;
A
#
# COMPACT_ATOMS: atom_id res chain seq x y z
N MET A 1 22.80 -24.41 -34.07
CA MET A 1 22.81 -23.50 -32.91
C MET A 1 21.40 -22.97 -32.72
N LYS A 2 20.69 -23.38 -31.66
CA LYS A 2 19.32 -22.93 -31.37
C LYS A 2 19.38 -21.91 -30.24
N THR A 3 19.13 -20.65 -30.57
CA THR A 3 19.07 -19.54 -29.62
C THR A 3 17.75 -19.63 -28.87
N LEU A 4 17.81 -19.91 -27.57
CA LEU A 4 16.65 -19.95 -26.68
C LEU A 4 16.45 -18.55 -26.09
N TYR A 5 15.45 -17.83 -26.56
CA TYR A 5 15.02 -16.57 -25.94
C TYR A 5 14.07 -16.88 -24.80
N ILE A 6 14.52 -16.75 -23.55
CA ILE A 6 13.63 -16.74 -22.39
C ILE A 6 13.19 -15.29 -22.20
N ILE A 7 12.00 -14.96 -22.70
CA ILE A 7 11.31 -13.71 -22.37
C ILE A 7 10.58 -13.98 -21.05
N LEU A 8 11.13 -13.48 -19.94
CA LEU A 8 10.47 -13.51 -18.64
C LEU A 8 9.50 -12.31 -18.56
N ALA A 9 8.27 -12.49 -19.04
CA ALA A 9 7.20 -11.53 -18.84
C ALA A 9 6.65 -11.67 -17.42
N ALA A 10 7.24 -10.95 -16.46
CA ALA A 10 6.70 -10.79 -15.12
C ALA A 10 5.92 -9.48 -15.03
N CYS A 11 4.75 -9.41 -15.68
CA CYS A 11 3.77 -8.36 -15.41
C CYS A 11 2.92 -8.79 -14.21
N GLY A 12 3.54 -8.80 -13.03
CA GLY A 12 2.81 -8.63 -11.78
C GLY A 12 2.82 -7.14 -11.45
N LEU A 13 1.68 -6.55 -11.12
CA LEU A 13 1.66 -5.29 -10.39
C LEU A 13 2.40 -5.52 -9.07
N MET A 14 3.70 -5.24 -9.05
CA MET A 14 4.58 -5.49 -7.90
C MET A 14 4.31 -4.43 -6.82
N PHE A 15 3.23 -4.58 -6.08
CA PHE A 15 3.10 -3.98 -4.75
C PHE A 15 3.86 -4.81 -3.69
N ALA A 16 5.08 -5.25 -4.04
CA ALA A 16 6.02 -5.90 -3.10
C ALA A 16 6.88 -4.86 -2.36
N GLN A 17 6.42 -3.61 -2.24
CA GLN A 17 7.23 -2.55 -1.65
C GLN A 17 7.24 -2.68 -0.13
N ASN A 18 8.40 -3.01 0.41
CA ASN A 18 8.64 -2.93 1.84
C ASN A 18 8.90 -1.47 2.22
N LEU A 19 8.30 -0.98 3.29
CA LEU A 19 8.36 0.45 3.67
C LEU A 19 9.64 0.81 4.44
N ASN A 20 10.79 0.27 4.01
CA ASN A 20 12.08 0.64 4.57
C ASN A 20 12.58 1.95 3.93
N SER A 21 13.34 2.73 4.70
CA SER A 21 13.84 4.04 4.26
C SER A 21 14.71 3.96 3.00
N VAL A 22 15.52 2.89 2.88
CA VAL A 22 16.40 2.69 1.72
C VAL A 22 15.59 2.39 0.46
N GLY A 23 14.62 1.47 0.53
CA GLY A 23 13.75 1.15 -0.60
C GLY A 23 12.93 2.36 -1.06
N LEU A 24 12.45 3.18 -0.14
CA LEU A 24 11.78 4.44 -0.45
C LEU A 24 12.72 5.42 -1.17
N GLY A 25 13.99 5.54 -0.73
CA GLY A 25 14.99 6.37 -1.39
C GLY A 25 15.29 5.96 -2.84
N TYR A 26 15.13 4.68 -3.17
CA TYR A 26 15.26 4.16 -4.54
C TYR A 26 13.94 4.06 -5.30
N ALA A 27 12.86 4.69 -4.79
CA ALA A 27 11.51 4.62 -5.38
C ALA A 27 11.05 3.16 -5.64
N GLY A 28 11.41 2.23 -4.74
CA GLY A 28 11.09 0.80 -4.85
C GLY A 28 12.02 -0.01 -5.76
N ASN A 29 12.96 0.62 -6.49
CA ASN A 29 13.91 -0.06 -7.38
C ASN A 29 15.16 -0.56 -6.64
N TYR A 30 14.96 -1.34 -5.59
CA TYR A 30 16.04 -1.74 -4.68
C TYR A 30 16.34 -3.24 -4.66
N THR A 31 15.63 -4.05 -5.44
CA THR A 31 15.72 -5.52 -5.39
C THR A 31 17.12 -6.09 -5.65
N VAL A 32 17.89 -5.50 -6.57
CA VAL A 32 19.24 -5.99 -6.91
C VAL A 32 20.28 -5.51 -5.89
N MET A 33 20.01 -4.38 -5.23
CA MET A 33 20.90 -3.75 -4.25
C MET A 33 20.58 -4.10 -2.80
N SER A 34 19.43 -4.73 -2.52
CA SER A 34 19.06 -5.15 -1.17
C SER A 34 20.11 -6.07 -0.57
N ARG A 35 20.58 -5.80 0.64
CA ARG A 35 21.60 -6.59 1.34
C ARG A 35 21.19 -6.74 2.81
N GLY A 36 21.74 -7.75 3.47
CA GLY A 36 21.52 -7.94 4.90
C GLY A 36 20.03 -8.09 5.22
N LEU A 37 19.52 -7.30 6.17
CA LEU A 37 18.11 -7.32 6.55
C LEU A 37 17.15 -6.97 5.41
N ASP A 38 17.56 -6.10 4.48
CA ASP A 38 16.71 -5.71 3.35
C ASP A 38 16.52 -6.87 2.35
N ALA A 39 17.45 -7.85 2.33
CA ALA A 39 17.33 -9.00 1.43
C ALA A 39 16.12 -9.88 1.78
N LEU A 40 15.71 -9.91 3.06
CA LEU A 40 14.57 -10.71 3.55
C LEU A 40 13.25 -10.33 2.89
N ASP A 41 13.14 -9.07 2.48
CA ASP A 41 11.92 -8.46 2.03
C ASP A 41 11.82 -8.30 0.50
N TYR A 42 12.96 -8.37 -0.18
CA TYR A 42 13.06 -8.11 -1.62
C TYR A 42 13.57 -9.31 -2.39
N ASN A 43 14.71 -9.87 -2.01
CA ASN A 43 15.33 -11.00 -2.71
C ASN A 43 16.20 -11.80 -1.74
N PRO A 44 15.75 -12.99 -1.29
CA PRO A 44 16.49 -13.77 -0.31
C PRO A 44 17.88 -14.19 -0.79
N ALA A 45 18.11 -14.35 -2.10
CA ALA A 45 19.44 -14.69 -2.63
C ALA A 45 20.52 -13.65 -2.24
N ASN A 46 20.10 -12.40 -2.02
CA ASN A 46 21.02 -11.34 -1.65
C ASN A 46 21.60 -11.51 -0.23
N LEU A 47 21.07 -12.40 0.61
CA LEU A 47 21.69 -12.75 1.89
C LEU A 47 23.08 -13.38 1.72
N ALA A 48 23.32 -14.05 0.59
CA ALA A 48 24.63 -14.65 0.29
C ALA A 48 25.59 -13.70 -0.44
N MET A 49 25.17 -12.46 -0.70
CA MET A 49 26.02 -11.43 -1.30
C MET A 49 26.95 -10.79 -0.28
N PHE A 50 28.03 -10.19 -0.78
CA PHE A 50 28.92 -9.39 0.06
C PHE A 50 28.16 -8.23 0.71
N ARG A 51 28.39 -8.04 2.01
CA ARG A 51 27.84 -6.95 2.81
C ARG A 51 28.83 -6.53 3.88
N ARG A 52 28.65 -5.30 4.37
CA ARG A 52 29.56 -4.68 5.35
C ARG A 52 29.56 -5.42 6.69
N TYR A 53 28.40 -5.89 7.13
CA TYR A 53 28.24 -6.59 8.41
C TYR A 53 27.70 -7.99 8.18
N ALA A 54 28.40 -9.01 8.68
CA ALA A 54 27.95 -10.39 8.56
C ALA A 54 26.70 -10.69 9.40
N ASN A 55 26.49 -9.92 10.48
CA ASN A 55 25.37 -10.06 11.38
C ASN A 55 24.68 -8.71 11.57
N GLU A 56 23.37 -8.68 11.39
CA GLU A 56 22.53 -7.49 11.50
C GLU A 56 21.28 -7.86 12.31
N ILE A 57 20.84 -6.95 13.17
CA ILE A 57 19.61 -7.08 13.94
C ILE A 57 18.83 -5.78 13.79
N ASN A 58 17.52 -5.89 13.57
CA ASN A 58 16.60 -4.79 13.66
C ASN A 58 15.55 -5.11 14.72
N LEU A 59 15.36 -4.19 15.67
CA LEU A 59 14.36 -4.33 16.71
C LEU A 59 13.03 -3.82 16.19
N VAL A 60 12.90 -2.52 15.93
CA VAL A 60 11.65 -1.96 15.40
C VAL A 60 11.94 -1.10 14.18
N ASN A 61 11.16 -1.31 13.12
CA ASN A 61 11.12 -0.44 11.97
C ASN A 61 9.69 -0.36 11.46
N THR A 62 9.13 0.85 11.44
CA THR A 62 7.75 1.08 11.04
C THR A 62 7.71 2.02 9.84
N GLY A 63 6.92 1.66 8.85
CA GLY A 63 6.61 2.47 7.70
C GLY A 63 5.11 2.57 7.48
N LEU A 64 4.69 3.73 7.01
CA LEU A 64 3.33 4.04 6.57
C LEU A 64 3.41 4.57 5.14
N ALA A 65 2.63 3.99 4.24
CA ALA A 65 2.37 4.56 2.93
C ALA A 65 0.89 4.91 2.84
N LEU A 66 0.63 6.08 2.28
CA LEU A 66 -0.70 6.58 1.96
C LEU A 66 -0.70 6.90 0.46
N GLY A 67 -1.65 6.35 -0.26
CA GLY A 67 -1.84 6.56 -1.68
C GLY A 67 -3.23 7.12 -1.96
N ASN A 68 -3.34 7.81 -3.09
CA ASN A 68 -4.63 8.23 -3.62
C ASN A 68 -4.62 8.06 -5.15
N SER A 69 -5.76 7.74 -5.75
CA SER A 69 -5.87 7.42 -7.18
C SER A 69 -6.13 8.62 -8.08
N VAL A 70 -6.52 9.77 -7.51
CA VAL A 70 -7.05 10.93 -8.25
C VAL A 70 -6.00 12.01 -8.47
N PHE A 71 -5.20 12.30 -7.45
CA PHE A 71 -4.20 13.36 -7.48
C PHE A 71 -2.83 12.81 -7.86
N ASN A 72 -2.34 13.26 -9.00
CA ASN A 72 -0.93 13.15 -9.38
C ASN A 72 -0.25 14.53 -9.28
N LEU A 73 1.06 14.57 -9.53
CA LEU A 73 1.84 15.81 -9.44
C LEU A 73 1.33 16.90 -10.40
N ASN A 74 0.81 16.54 -11.57
CA ASN A 74 0.25 17.51 -12.52
C ASN A 74 -1.06 18.09 -11.99
N SER A 75 -1.96 17.26 -11.44
CA SER A 75 -3.18 17.74 -10.77
C SER A 75 -2.82 18.65 -9.60
N TYR A 76 -1.81 18.29 -8.80
CA TYR A 76 -1.34 19.13 -7.71
C TYR A 76 -0.85 20.50 -8.19
N ASN A 77 0.07 20.50 -9.17
CA ASN A 77 0.63 21.72 -9.74
C ASN A 77 -0.46 22.60 -10.35
N ARG A 78 -1.43 22.00 -11.04
CA ARG A 78 -2.52 22.73 -11.69
C ARG A 78 -3.49 23.39 -10.70
N PHE A 79 -3.94 22.65 -9.68
CA PHE A 79 -5.09 23.08 -8.85
C PHE A 79 -4.71 23.62 -7.46
N PHE A 80 -3.48 23.41 -7.00
CA PHE A 80 -3.06 23.77 -5.63
C PHE A 80 -1.82 24.64 -5.57
N THR A 81 -1.21 24.99 -6.71
CA THR A 81 -0.05 25.88 -6.73
C THR A 81 -0.38 27.21 -7.39
N ARG A 82 0.29 28.26 -6.91
CA ARG A 82 0.13 29.61 -7.45
C ARG A 82 0.55 29.72 -8.92
N GLU A 83 1.50 28.90 -9.36
CA GLU A 83 1.92 28.83 -10.76
C GLU A 83 0.84 28.22 -11.66
N GLY A 84 0.06 27.26 -11.14
CA GLY A 84 -0.99 26.57 -11.90
C GLY A 84 -2.25 27.37 -12.10
N HIS A 85 -2.72 28.11 -11.09
CA HIS A 85 -4.02 28.79 -11.11
C HIS A 85 -4.02 30.18 -10.46
N GLY A 86 -2.85 30.79 -10.26
CA GLY A 86 -2.75 32.17 -9.74
C GLY A 86 -3.19 32.36 -8.29
N GLY A 87 -3.47 31.28 -7.55
CA GLY A 87 -3.91 31.32 -6.15
C GLY A 87 -5.42 31.33 -5.94
N THR A 88 -6.23 31.37 -7.00
CA THR A 88 -7.69 31.23 -6.93
C THR A 88 -8.19 30.26 -8.00
N LEU A 89 -9.17 29.41 -7.68
CA LEU A 89 -9.77 28.50 -8.65
C LEU A 89 -10.92 29.21 -9.37
N SER A 90 -10.83 29.32 -10.70
CA SER A 90 -11.93 29.74 -11.56
C SER A 90 -13.07 28.72 -11.56
N VAL A 91 -14.25 29.12 -12.02
CA VAL A 91 -15.43 28.23 -12.10
C VAL A 91 -15.14 27.01 -12.99
N ALA A 92 -14.46 27.20 -14.12
CA ALA A 92 -14.07 26.10 -15.01
C ALA A 92 -13.09 25.14 -14.32
N GLU A 93 -12.12 25.66 -13.57
CA GLU A 93 -11.15 24.82 -12.84
C GLU A 93 -11.80 24.06 -11.67
N ARG A 94 -12.84 24.62 -11.03
CA ARG A 94 -13.63 23.90 -10.02
C ARG A 94 -14.41 22.74 -10.62
N VAL A 95 -14.96 22.93 -11.82
CA VAL A 95 -15.65 21.86 -12.57
C VAL A 95 -14.63 20.79 -12.95
N ASP A 96 -13.48 21.18 -13.49
CA ASP A 96 -12.40 20.25 -13.84
C ASP A 96 -11.92 19.46 -12.61
N LEU A 97 -11.83 20.11 -11.46
CA LEU A 97 -11.48 19.46 -10.19
C LEU A 97 -12.55 18.47 -9.72
N LEU A 98 -13.84 18.75 -9.91
CA LEU A 98 -14.91 17.76 -9.67
C LEU A 98 -14.81 16.57 -10.63
N THR A 99 -14.55 16.82 -11.92
CA THR A 99 -14.46 15.74 -12.92
C THR A 99 -13.28 14.79 -12.68
N LEU A 100 -12.22 15.26 -12.00
CA LEU A 100 -11.08 14.42 -11.61
C LEU A 100 -11.48 13.24 -10.72
N PHE A 101 -12.52 13.39 -9.88
CA PHE A 101 -13.01 12.31 -9.03
C PHE A 101 -13.81 11.25 -9.83
N GLY A 102 -14.32 11.60 -11.00
CA GLY A 102 -15.10 10.71 -11.86
C GLY A 102 -16.31 10.06 -11.14
N ASN A 103 -16.79 8.95 -11.69
CA ASN A 103 -17.85 8.15 -11.06
C ASN A 103 -17.31 7.21 -9.96
N ASP A 104 -16.00 6.94 -9.96
CA ASP A 104 -15.36 6.00 -9.03
C ASP A 104 -14.92 6.67 -7.71
N GLY A 105 -14.93 8.01 -7.66
CA GLY A 105 -14.59 8.79 -6.48
C GLY A 105 -13.10 8.93 -6.18
N LEU A 106 -12.81 9.52 -5.03
CA LEU A 106 -11.48 9.57 -4.43
C LEU A 106 -11.10 8.21 -3.86
N GLY A 107 -10.39 7.42 -4.66
CA GLY A 107 -9.72 6.23 -4.18
C GLY A 107 -8.56 6.60 -3.26
N PHE A 108 -8.47 5.92 -2.12
CA PHE A 108 -7.35 5.99 -1.19
C PHE A 108 -6.88 4.58 -0.85
N ASP A 109 -5.59 4.44 -0.63
CA ASP A 109 -5.00 3.23 -0.10
C ASP A 109 -4.03 3.58 1.01
N PHE A 110 -3.90 2.66 1.96
CA PHE A 110 -2.89 2.76 2.99
C PHE A 110 -2.22 1.42 3.20
N LYS A 111 -0.94 1.47 3.50
CA LYS A 111 -0.15 0.31 3.89
C LYS A 111 0.63 0.66 5.14
N VAL A 112 0.48 -0.16 6.16
CA VAL A 112 1.27 -0.11 7.39
C VAL A 112 2.12 -1.35 7.42
N GLN A 113 3.42 -1.17 7.65
CA GLN A 113 4.33 -2.27 7.87
C GLN A 113 5.21 -1.95 9.06
N SER A 114 5.24 -2.83 10.04
CA SER A 114 6.07 -2.68 11.22
C SER A 114 6.85 -3.98 11.45
N ARG A 115 8.14 -3.96 11.14
CA ARG A 115 9.06 -5.02 11.53
C ARG A 115 9.27 -4.92 13.04
N LEU A 116 8.85 -5.95 13.77
CA LEU A 116 8.93 -6.04 15.23
C LEU A 116 10.21 -6.71 15.71
N PHE A 117 10.83 -7.49 14.82
CA PHE A 117 12.14 -8.07 15.00
C PHE A 117 12.63 -8.60 13.66
N ALA A 118 13.90 -8.45 13.36
CA ALA A 118 14.56 -9.24 12.32
C ALA A 118 16.04 -9.42 12.60
N PHE A 119 16.60 -10.46 12.01
CA PHE A 119 18.02 -10.72 12.01
C PHE A 119 18.47 -11.21 10.64
N ALA A 120 19.72 -10.91 10.29
CA ALA A 120 20.42 -11.52 9.18
C ALA A 120 21.79 -11.95 9.69
N ALA A 121 22.10 -13.24 9.63
CA ALA A 121 23.33 -13.84 10.14
C ALA A 121 23.94 -14.76 9.07
N GLY A 122 25.03 -14.29 8.44
CA GLY A 122 25.58 -14.93 7.25
C GLY A 122 24.52 -15.14 6.17
N HIS A 123 24.30 -16.39 5.81
CA HIS A 123 23.36 -16.82 4.76
C HIS A 123 21.91 -16.99 5.24
N TRP A 124 21.66 -16.80 6.53
CA TRP A 124 20.35 -16.91 7.13
C TRP A 124 19.79 -15.54 7.45
N GLY A 125 18.47 -15.44 7.50
CA GLY A 125 17.83 -14.38 8.23
C GLY A 125 16.36 -14.64 8.46
N GLY A 126 15.76 -13.91 9.38
CA GLY A 126 14.37 -14.08 9.74
C GLY A 126 13.77 -12.80 10.25
N SER A 127 12.46 -12.71 10.19
CA SER A 127 11.73 -11.50 10.58
C SER A 127 10.35 -11.82 11.12
N VAL A 128 9.91 -11.05 12.11
CA VAL A 128 8.52 -10.97 12.55
C VAL A 128 8.04 -9.55 12.29
N SER A 129 6.95 -9.41 11.55
CA SER A 129 6.43 -8.13 11.12
C SER A 129 4.91 -8.09 11.27
N LEU A 130 4.39 -6.94 11.69
CA LEU A 130 2.99 -6.59 11.54
C LEU A 130 2.80 -5.96 10.17
N THR A 131 1.84 -6.46 9.40
CA THR A 131 1.43 -5.86 8.12
C THR A 131 -0.05 -5.53 8.17
N GLY A 132 -0.40 -4.36 7.67
CA GLY A 132 -1.77 -3.92 7.47
C GLY A 132 -1.88 -3.24 6.12
N GLN A 133 -2.97 -3.47 5.42
CA GLN A 133 -3.27 -2.76 4.19
C GLN A 133 -4.77 -2.50 4.16
N GLY A 134 -5.14 -1.33 3.66
CA GLY A 134 -6.50 -1.07 3.28
C GLY A 134 -6.58 -0.23 2.02
N LYS A 135 -7.73 -0.32 1.40
CA LYS A 135 -8.12 0.50 0.26
C LYS A 135 -9.55 0.93 0.47
N GLY A 136 -9.90 2.10 -0.03
CA GLY A 136 -11.28 2.49 -0.14
C GLY A 136 -11.48 3.56 -1.19
N ALA A 137 -12.74 3.85 -1.49
CA ALA A 137 -13.10 4.96 -2.36
C ALA A 137 -14.22 5.76 -1.71
N ILE A 138 -14.10 7.08 -1.75
CA ILE A 138 -15.14 8.02 -1.33
C ILE A 138 -15.61 8.70 -2.59
N VAL A 139 -16.89 8.61 -2.98
CA VAL A 139 -17.42 9.44 -4.05
C VAL A 139 -17.79 10.78 -3.41
N PRO A 140 -17.01 11.86 -3.63
CA PRO A 140 -17.33 13.14 -3.07
C PRO A 140 -18.45 13.75 -3.91
N GLY A 141 -19.70 13.40 -3.59
CA GLY A 141 -20.88 13.96 -4.25
C GLY A 141 -21.09 15.44 -3.89
N LYS A 142 -22.35 15.83 -3.68
CA LYS A 142 -22.79 17.21 -3.40
C LYS A 142 -21.95 18.01 -2.37
N PRO A 143 -21.38 17.43 -1.29
CA PRO A 143 -20.60 18.22 -0.33
C PRO A 143 -19.30 18.82 -0.87
N LEU A 144 -18.60 18.14 -1.78
CA LEU A 144 -17.43 18.73 -2.43
C LEU A 144 -17.85 19.80 -3.43
N GLU A 145 -18.96 19.58 -4.15
CA GLU A 145 -19.56 20.61 -5.00
C GLU A 145 -19.89 21.87 -4.18
N MET A 146 -20.46 21.73 -2.99
CA MET A 146 -20.71 22.88 -2.11
C MET A 146 -19.44 23.56 -1.60
N LEU A 147 -18.38 22.81 -1.26
CA LEU A 147 -17.10 23.41 -0.87
C LEU A 147 -16.48 24.22 -2.03
N LEU A 148 -16.67 23.78 -3.26
CA LEU A 148 -16.11 24.43 -4.44
C LEU A 148 -16.98 25.57 -4.96
N PHE A 149 -18.30 25.40 -5.02
CA PHE A 149 -19.24 26.34 -5.64
C PHE A 149 -20.04 27.17 -4.63
N GLY A 150 -19.97 26.84 -3.34
CA GLY A 150 -20.85 27.40 -2.30
C GLY A 150 -22.19 26.68 -2.24
N SER A 151 -22.95 26.86 -1.17
CA SER A 151 -24.32 26.35 -1.10
C SER A 151 -25.26 27.24 -1.90
N THR A 152 -26.07 26.65 -2.78
CA THR A 152 -27.30 27.28 -3.24
C THR A 152 -28.33 27.14 -2.12
N VAL A 153 -28.91 28.25 -1.69
CA VAL A 153 -29.93 28.29 -0.64
C VAL A 153 -31.19 27.59 -1.16
N GLY A 154 -31.39 26.31 -0.86
CA GLY A 154 -32.64 25.60 -1.19
C GLY A 154 -32.61 24.07 -1.33
N GLU A 155 -31.46 23.40 -1.34
CA GLU A 155 -31.41 21.94 -1.53
C GLU A 155 -31.21 21.17 -0.20
N ASP A 156 -31.92 20.04 -0.04
CA ASP A 156 -31.61 19.02 0.97
C ASP A 156 -30.46 18.13 0.46
N PHE A 157 -29.59 17.69 1.39
CA PHE A 157 -28.39 16.94 1.04
C PHE A 157 -28.38 15.56 1.72
N GLY A 158 -27.99 14.54 0.97
CA GLY A 158 -27.79 13.21 1.51
C GLY A 158 -26.89 12.41 0.59
N PHE A 159 -26.06 11.56 1.19
CA PHE A 159 -25.41 10.50 0.44
C PHE A 159 -26.37 9.29 0.44
N SER A 160 -26.59 8.67 -0.71
CA SER A 160 -27.40 7.45 -0.78
C SER A 160 -26.53 6.21 -0.51
N GLU A 161 -27.14 5.04 -0.30
CA GLU A 161 -26.54 3.73 0.04
C GLU A 161 -25.30 3.29 -0.78
N GLN A 162 -24.94 4.00 -1.85
CA GLN A 162 -23.85 3.67 -2.78
C GLN A 162 -22.76 4.74 -2.89
N ASP A 163 -22.97 5.95 -2.35
CA ASP A 163 -22.06 7.08 -2.57
C ASP A 163 -20.91 7.15 -1.54
N VAL A 164 -21.05 6.41 -0.44
CA VAL A 164 -20.13 6.50 0.70
C VAL A 164 -19.39 5.20 0.85
N LEU A 165 -18.08 5.21 0.58
CA LEU A 165 -17.09 4.36 1.23
C LEU A 165 -17.21 2.84 1.03
N ALA A 166 -16.90 2.36 -0.18
CA ALA A 166 -16.44 0.96 -0.32
C ALA A 166 -15.01 0.88 0.22
N ALA A 167 -14.82 0.39 1.45
CA ALA A 167 -13.50 0.23 2.06
C ALA A 167 -13.26 -1.20 2.56
N GLU A 168 -12.05 -1.68 2.35
CA GLU A 168 -11.56 -2.98 2.78
C GLU A 168 -10.20 -2.79 3.45
N ALA A 169 -10.02 -3.41 4.61
CA ALA A 169 -8.75 -3.40 5.31
C ALA A 169 -8.49 -4.77 5.94
N TYR A 170 -7.23 -5.19 5.94
CA TYR A 170 -6.78 -6.38 6.64
C TYR A 170 -5.51 -6.10 7.44
N SER A 171 -5.29 -6.91 8.46
CA SER A 171 -4.04 -6.92 9.22
C SER A 171 -3.62 -8.35 9.54
N ALA A 172 -2.31 -8.58 9.55
CA ALA A 172 -1.72 -9.88 9.81
C ALA A 172 -0.32 -9.74 10.44
N ILE A 173 0.08 -10.76 11.20
CA ILE A 173 1.46 -10.97 11.59
C ILE A 173 2.12 -11.86 10.54
N LYS A 174 3.21 -11.40 9.94
CA LYS A 174 4.08 -12.14 9.02
C LYS A 174 5.34 -12.56 9.77
N SER A 175 5.59 -13.86 9.84
CA SER A 175 6.84 -14.44 10.33
C SER A 175 7.56 -15.14 9.18
N GLY A 176 8.80 -14.75 8.90
CA GLY A 176 9.58 -15.25 7.77
C GLY A 176 10.92 -15.82 8.21
N LEU A 177 11.34 -16.93 7.59
CA LEU A 177 12.69 -17.47 7.70
C LEU A 177 13.26 -17.66 6.29
N SER A 178 14.46 -17.13 6.08
CA SER A 178 15.14 -17.05 4.80
C SER A 178 16.50 -17.73 4.85
N TYR A 179 16.86 -18.39 3.75
CA TYR A 179 18.19 -18.95 3.54
C TYR A 179 18.66 -18.67 2.12
N ALA A 180 19.96 -18.41 1.97
CA ALA A 180 20.61 -18.25 0.69
C ALA A 180 21.84 -19.14 0.53
N TYR A 181 22.02 -19.63 -0.68
CA TYR A 181 23.16 -20.46 -1.05
C TYR A 181 23.93 -19.83 -2.20
N ARG A 182 25.25 -19.79 -2.09
CA ARG A 182 26.16 -19.26 -3.10
C ARG A 182 26.85 -20.39 -3.84
N ILE A 183 26.55 -20.50 -5.12
CA ILE A 183 27.19 -21.40 -6.08
C ILE A 183 28.38 -20.66 -6.68
N LYS A 184 29.59 -21.20 -6.52
CA LYS A 184 30.77 -20.67 -7.21
C LYS A 184 30.73 -21.10 -8.67
N LEU A 185 30.89 -20.15 -9.59
CA LEU A 185 30.93 -20.42 -11.02
C LEU A 185 32.32 -20.14 -11.57
N ASN A 186 32.70 -20.85 -12.64
CA ASN A 186 33.93 -20.54 -13.34
C ASN A 186 33.70 -19.33 -14.25
N ARG A 187 34.25 -18.17 -13.84
CA ARG A 187 34.13 -16.90 -14.55
C ARG A 187 34.53 -16.97 -16.02
N GLU A 188 35.52 -17.79 -16.37
CA GLU A 188 35.99 -17.93 -17.76
C GLU A 188 34.95 -18.58 -18.67
N LYS A 189 34.07 -19.42 -18.12
CA LYS A 189 33.04 -20.14 -18.88
C LYS A 189 31.68 -19.43 -18.86
N THR A 190 31.35 -18.76 -17.76
CA THR A 190 30.00 -18.23 -17.53
C THR A 190 29.93 -16.70 -17.51
N GLY A 191 31.06 -15.99 -17.45
CA GLY A 191 31.11 -14.53 -17.26
C GLY A 191 30.87 -14.08 -15.82
N PHE A 192 30.35 -14.96 -14.95
CA PHE A 192 30.03 -14.67 -13.55
C PHE A 192 30.92 -15.45 -12.59
N SER A 193 31.36 -14.81 -11.51
CA SER A 193 32.18 -15.46 -10.48
C SER A 193 31.36 -16.34 -9.53
N TYR A 194 30.07 -16.06 -9.39
CA TYR A 194 29.15 -16.80 -8.53
C TYR A 194 27.70 -16.58 -8.97
N LEU A 195 26.82 -17.44 -8.47
CA LEU A 195 25.37 -17.31 -8.53
C LEU A 195 24.85 -17.58 -7.12
N ALA A 196 23.95 -16.75 -6.63
CA ALA A 196 23.23 -16.99 -5.39
C ALA A 196 21.77 -17.33 -5.69
N ILE A 197 21.28 -18.31 -4.96
CA ILE A 197 19.86 -18.66 -4.91
C ILE A 197 19.39 -18.50 -3.47
N GLY A 198 18.16 -18.09 -3.26
CA GLY A 198 17.60 -17.96 -1.93
C GLY A 198 16.13 -18.26 -1.90
N ALA A 199 15.66 -18.65 -0.72
CA ALA A 199 14.26 -18.90 -0.45
C ALA A 199 13.87 -18.32 0.90
N THR A 200 12.65 -17.81 0.99
CA THR A 200 12.01 -17.38 2.23
C THR A 200 10.73 -18.17 2.41
N PHE A 201 10.58 -18.79 3.58
CA PHE A 201 9.32 -19.36 4.01
C PHE A 201 8.62 -18.37 4.94
N ASN A 202 7.38 -18.03 4.61
CA ASN A 202 6.56 -17.07 5.34
C ASN A 202 5.33 -17.76 5.94
N TYR A 203 5.04 -17.45 7.19
CA TYR A 203 3.79 -17.76 7.87
C TYR A 203 3.03 -16.47 8.15
N PHE A 204 1.76 -16.45 7.83
CA PHE A 204 0.85 -15.33 8.05
C PHE A 204 -0.21 -15.75 9.05
N ALA A 205 -0.36 -14.97 10.13
CA ALA A 205 -1.44 -15.08 11.09
C ALA A 205 -2.32 -13.84 10.95
N GLY A 206 -3.52 -14.01 10.39
CA GLY A 206 -4.50 -12.95 10.21
C GLY A 206 -5.01 -12.46 11.56
N LEU A 207 -4.89 -11.16 11.81
CA LEU A 207 -5.37 -10.51 13.03
C LEU A 207 -6.78 -9.99 12.85
N GLY A 208 -7.12 -9.47 11.66
CA GLY A 208 -8.44 -8.93 11.41
C GLY A 208 -8.66 -8.60 9.94
N TYR A 209 -9.94 -8.61 9.56
CA TYR A 209 -10.43 -8.14 8.28
C TYR A 209 -11.66 -7.28 8.52
N ALA A 210 -11.71 -6.12 7.90
CA ALA A 210 -12.84 -5.21 7.96
C ALA A 210 -13.24 -4.83 6.53
N ARG A 211 -14.53 -4.93 6.24
CA ARG A 211 -15.12 -4.48 4.99
C ARG A 211 -16.35 -3.65 5.31
N THR A 212 -16.44 -2.46 4.75
CA THR A 212 -17.68 -1.69 4.80
C THR A 212 -18.72 -2.40 3.94
N THR A 213 -19.83 -2.82 4.55
CA THR A 213 -20.94 -3.48 3.84
C THR A 213 -22.03 -2.50 3.45
N GLN A 214 -22.27 -1.49 4.30
CA GLN A 214 -23.17 -0.38 4.01
C GLN A 214 -22.61 0.87 4.69
N SER A 215 -22.74 2.01 4.04
CA SER A 215 -22.46 3.30 4.64
C SER A 215 -23.45 4.31 4.13
N GLU A 216 -24.04 5.04 5.06
CA GLU A 216 -25.00 6.09 4.79
C GLU A 216 -24.57 7.31 5.60
N ILE A 217 -24.45 8.44 4.93
CA ILE A 217 -24.30 9.73 5.59
C ILE A 217 -25.41 10.60 5.02
N SER A 218 -26.24 11.21 5.84
CA SER A 218 -27.25 12.16 5.40
C SER A 218 -27.09 13.45 6.17
N VAL A 219 -27.25 14.59 5.47
CA VAL A 219 -27.18 15.93 6.07
C VAL A 219 -28.43 16.68 5.62
N GLN A 220 -29.52 16.42 6.32
CA GLN A 220 -30.82 16.97 5.98
C GLN A 220 -31.05 18.29 6.72
N ARG A 221 -31.79 19.22 6.13
CA ARG A 221 -32.24 20.40 6.85
C ARG A 221 -33.32 19.99 7.86
N SER A 222 -33.29 20.54 9.07
CA SER A 222 -34.29 20.21 10.09
C SER A 222 -35.67 20.64 9.62
N ALA A 223 -36.64 19.72 9.64
CA ALA A 223 -38.03 20.01 9.30
C ALA A 223 -38.66 21.07 10.23
N GLU A 224 -38.09 21.28 11.42
CA GLU A 224 -38.55 22.25 12.41
C GLU A 224 -37.85 23.61 12.30
N ASN A 225 -36.67 23.68 11.67
CA ASN A 225 -35.90 24.91 11.53
C ASN A 225 -35.05 24.91 10.26
N ALA A 226 -35.40 25.79 9.31
CA ALA A 226 -34.73 25.88 8.01
C ALA A 226 -33.26 26.31 8.09
N ASP A 227 -32.81 26.86 9.22
CA ASP A 227 -31.42 27.27 9.45
C ASP A 227 -30.59 26.20 10.18
N GLN A 228 -31.18 25.06 10.53
CA GLN A 228 -30.49 23.96 11.21
C GLN A 228 -30.30 22.76 10.29
N PHE A 229 -29.12 22.16 10.35
CA PHE A 229 -28.81 20.91 9.65
C PHE A 229 -28.76 19.76 10.65
N VAL A 230 -29.41 18.65 10.31
CA VAL A 230 -29.37 17.37 11.02
C VAL A 230 -28.50 16.42 10.21
N SER A 231 -27.34 16.06 10.76
CA SER A 231 -26.47 15.05 10.17
C SER A 231 -26.70 13.69 10.83
N ALA A 232 -26.98 12.66 10.05
CA ALA A 232 -26.95 11.26 10.48
C ALA A 232 -25.84 10.53 9.72
N ALA A 233 -25.06 9.72 10.43
CA ALA A 233 -24.05 8.87 9.82
C ALA A 233 -24.23 7.45 10.35
N SER A 234 -24.44 6.50 9.45
CA SER A 234 -24.58 5.08 9.72
C SER A 234 -23.50 4.32 8.95
N PHE A 235 -22.75 3.47 9.65
CA PHE A 235 -21.72 2.62 9.04
C PHE A 235 -21.95 1.18 9.48
N ALA A 236 -22.24 0.30 8.53
CA ALA A 236 -22.21 -1.14 8.73
C ALA A 236 -20.87 -1.68 8.26
N VAL A 237 -20.09 -2.22 9.20
CA VAL A 237 -18.79 -2.83 8.92
C VAL A 237 -18.89 -4.31 9.23
N GLN A 238 -18.70 -5.14 8.21
CA GLN A 238 -18.45 -6.57 8.42
C GLN A 238 -17.01 -6.74 8.90
N LYS A 239 -16.86 -7.29 10.10
CA LYS A 239 -15.57 -7.61 10.70
C LYS A 239 -15.44 -9.12 10.77
N ALA A 240 -14.36 -9.68 10.23
CA ALA A 240 -13.94 -11.01 10.61
C ALA A 240 -13.26 -10.89 11.99
N ASP A 241 -13.80 -11.68 12.91
CA ASP A 241 -13.63 -11.67 14.35
C ASP A 241 -12.24 -11.26 14.87
N ILE A 242 -12.19 -10.18 15.66
CA ILE A 242 -11.00 -9.72 16.42
C ILE A 242 -11.27 -9.85 17.93
N LEU A 243 -12.54 -9.86 18.34
CA LEU A 243 -12.94 -9.72 19.75
C LEU A 243 -12.89 -11.03 20.52
N SER A 244 -12.90 -12.18 19.85
CA SER A 244 -12.87 -13.50 20.47
C SER A 244 -11.46 -14.06 20.73
N GLY A 245 -10.40 -13.29 20.45
CA GLY A 245 -9.00 -13.72 20.64
C GLY A 245 -8.55 -14.84 19.68
N LYS A 246 -9.37 -15.17 18.67
CA LYS A 246 -9.05 -16.14 17.62
C LYS A 246 -8.43 -15.43 16.43
N LEU A 247 -7.45 -16.07 15.79
CA LEU A 247 -6.89 -15.56 14.53
C LEU A 247 -8.00 -15.55 13.46
N ALA A 248 -8.08 -14.45 12.71
CA ALA A 248 -9.02 -14.31 11.59
C ALA A 248 -8.72 -15.31 10.46
N GLY A 249 -7.49 -15.83 10.41
CA GLY A 249 -7.06 -16.90 9.51
C GLY A 249 -5.56 -17.15 9.61
N SER A 250 -5.05 -18.14 8.89
CA SER A 250 -3.61 -18.33 8.72
C SER A 250 -3.27 -18.78 7.30
N GLY A 251 -2.03 -18.57 6.89
CA GLY A 251 -1.56 -18.92 5.56
C GLY A 251 -0.04 -19.07 5.51
N PHE A 252 0.43 -19.72 4.45
CA PHE A 252 1.86 -19.88 4.16
C PHE A 252 2.19 -19.25 2.81
N GLY A 253 3.39 -18.71 2.70
CA GLY A 253 3.93 -18.17 1.46
C GLY A 253 5.39 -18.56 1.30
N MET A 254 5.87 -18.56 0.06
CA MET A 254 7.27 -18.81 -0.24
C MET A 254 7.77 -17.80 -1.27
N ASP A 255 8.87 -17.13 -0.94
CA ASP A 255 9.57 -16.23 -1.86
C ASP A 255 10.83 -16.93 -2.37
N LEU A 256 11.11 -16.81 -3.66
CA LEU A 256 12.32 -17.36 -4.28
C LEU A 256 13.11 -16.23 -4.95
N GLY A 257 14.43 -16.33 -4.85
CA GLY A 257 15.34 -15.31 -5.31
C GLY A 257 16.55 -15.90 -6.04
N ILE A 258 17.04 -15.18 -7.04
CA ILE A 258 18.29 -15.49 -7.75
C ILE A 258 19.06 -14.18 -7.98
N THR A 259 20.38 -14.21 -7.80
CA THR A 259 21.29 -13.08 -8.04
C THR A 259 22.63 -13.60 -8.57
N ALA A 260 23.25 -12.93 -9.55
CA ALA A 260 24.56 -13.30 -10.11
C ALA A 260 25.57 -12.16 -9.96
#